data_AF-A0A6I1HBF7-F1
#
_entry.id   AF-A0A6I1HBF7-F1
#
_cell.length_a   1.000
_cell.length_b   1.000
_cell.length_c   1.000
_cell.angle_alpha   90.00
_cell.angle_beta   90.00
_cell.angle_gamma   90.00
#
_symmetry.space_group_name_H-M   'P 1'
#
loop_
_entity.id
_entity.type
_entity.pdbx_description
1 polymer ?
#
loop_
_entity_poly.entity_id
_entity_poly.type
_entity_poly.pdbx_seq_one_letter_code
_entity_poly.pdbx_strand_id
1 'polypeptide(L)'
;MKNLEKILGVATPELLDSQYVVAVVRHKGVVRWLLLEPESLILDWIKQRDEFIAAGYQFPDLNVIAAQRGGIVVLDQDTVDDFLRAPEVHELSLDFLRKALLERFQSAHSWWDVAFLFPIAFVDFDRKSFAGFYQNGPCLERYVPDGWDGEFTDFANTYPEEVFPTTDKFWIVDGQDLLRELNERGRTVDVTRIKVD
;
A
#
# COMPACT_ATOMS: atom_id res chain seq x y z
N MET A 1 -0.23 0.76 -22.41
CA MET A 1 -0.55 0.07 -21.14
C MET A 1 0.00 -1.34 -21.23
N LYS A 2 1.13 -1.61 -20.56
CA LYS A 2 1.71 -2.96 -20.54
C LYS A 2 0.82 -3.81 -19.64
N ASN A 3 0.21 -4.85 -20.20
CA ASN A 3 -0.63 -5.79 -19.47
C ASN A 3 0.23 -6.45 -18.37
N LEU A 4 -0.11 -6.25 -17.09
CA LEU A 4 0.61 -6.86 -15.96
C LEU A 4 0.68 -8.39 -16.10
N GLU A 5 -0.32 -9.03 -16.73
CA GLU A 5 -0.32 -10.48 -17.03
C GLU A 5 0.85 -10.88 -17.95
N LYS A 6 1.41 -9.95 -18.72
CA LYS A 6 2.54 -10.20 -19.63
C LYS A 6 3.90 -10.05 -18.93
N ILE A 7 3.94 -9.32 -17.81
CA ILE A 7 5.16 -9.09 -17.02
C ILE A 7 5.26 -10.12 -15.90
N LEU A 8 4.13 -10.42 -15.25
CA LEU A 8 4.05 -11.32 -14.11
C LEU A 8 3.70 -12.77 -14.52
N GLY A 9 3.37 -13.03 -15.79
CA GLY A 9 2.79 -14.30 -16.21
C GLY A 9 1.33 -14.45 -15.74
N VAL A 10 0.78 -15.67 -15.82
CA VAL A 10 -0.48 -16.00 -15.12
C VAL A 10 -0.28 -15.58 -13.68
N ALA A 11 -1.07 -14.64 -13.15
CA ALA A 11 -0.91 -14.16 -11.78
C ALA A 11 -1.03 -15.35 -10.80
N THR A 12 0.10 -15.90 -10.39
CA THR A 12 0.15 -16.95 -9.39
C THR A 12 0.42 -16.30 -8.03
N PRO A 13 -0.08 -16.89 -6.92
CA PRO A 13 0.06 -16.35 -5.57
C PRO A 13 1.49 -15.99 -5.17
N GLU A 14 2.51 -16.61 -5.78
CA GLU A 14 3.92 -16.36 -5.46
C GLU A 14 4.44 -14.98 -5.90
N LEU A 15 3.76 -14.27 -6.81
CA LEU A 15 4.16 -12.92 -7.24
C LEU A 15 3.77 -11.80 -6.27
N LEU A 16 2.88 -12.12 -5.31
CA LEU A 16 2.51 -11.22 -4.22
C LEU A 16 3.24 -11.59 -2.92
N ASP A 17 4.14 -12.58 -2.96
CA ASP A 17 4.79 -13.10 -1.76
C ASP A 17 6.15 -12.42 -1.53
N SER A 18 6.17 -11.60 -0.49
CA SER A 18 7.31 -10.95 0.21
C SER A 18 7.98 -9.69 -0.37
N GLN A 19 8.10 -9.49 -1.69
CA GLN A 19 8.88 -8.34 -2.20
C GLN A 19 8.06 -7.07 -2.46
N TYR A 20 6.78 -7.20 -2.79
CA TYR A 20 5.94 -6.07 -3.21
C TYR A 20 4.77 -5.85 -2.26
N VAL A 21 4.30 -4.60 -2.21
CA VAL A 21 3.15 -4.18 -1.42
C VAL A 21 2.17 -3.42 -2.29
N VAL A 22 0.90 -3.45 -1.87
CA VAL A 22 -0.14 -2.63 -2.48
C VAL A 22 -0.18 -1.28 -1.77
N ALA A 23 -0.31 -0.20 -2.54
CA ALA A 23 -0.54 1.14 -2.03
C ALA A 23 -1.64 1.84 -2.82
N VAL A 24 -2.34 2.76 -2.19
CA VAL A 24 -3.29 3.68 -2.83
C VAL A 24 -2.64 5.03 -2.92
N VAL A 25 -2.77 5.69 -4.07
CA VAL A 25 -2.36 7.08 -4.23
C VAL A 25 -3.50 7.90 -4.81
N ARG A 26 -3.63 9.15 -4.34
CA ARG A 26 -4.54 10.14 -4.91
C ARG A 26 -3.71 11.28 -5.48
N HIS A 27 -3.90 11.56 -6.77
CA HIS A 27 -3.24 12.67 -7.44
C HIS A 27 -4.13 13.24 -8.55
N LYS A 28 -4.28 14.57 -8.59
CA LYS A 28 -5.16 15.31 -9.49
C LYS A 28 -6.60 14.80 -9.45
N GLY A 29 -7.08 14.48 -8.25
CA GLY A 29 -8.42 13.94 -8.00
C GLY A 29 -8.64 12.49 -8.43
N VAL A 30 -7.59 11.79 -8.88
CA VAL A 30 -7.69 10.40 -9.34
C VAL A 30 -7.05 9.47 -8.31
N VAL A 31 -7.80 8.46 -7.88
CA VAL A 31 -7.30 7.35 -7.06
C VAL A 31 -6.67 6.30 -7.96
N ARG A 32 -5.47 5.83 -7.61
CA ARG A 32 -4.75 4.75 -8.30
C ARG A 32 -4.27 3.73 -7.29
N TRP A 33 -4.31 2.47 -7.70
CA TRP A 33 -3.78 1.34 -6.96
C TRP A 33 -2.43 0.98 -7.53
N LEU A 34 -1.41 0.86 -6.69
CA LEU A 34 -0.04 0.60 -7.10
C LEU A 34 0.49 -0.69 -6.47
N LEU A 35 1.32 -1.41 -7.21
CA LEU A 35 2.19 -2.49 -6.73
C LEU A 35 3.64 -2.03 -6.89
N LEU A 36 4.40 -2.05 -5.80
CA LEU A 36 5.76 -1.50 -5.71
C LEU A 36 6.51 -2.10 -4.50
N GLU A 37 7.84 -1.95 -4.47
CA GLU A 37 8.64 -2.34 -3.31
C GLU A 37 8.34 -1.42 -2.11
N PRO A 38 8.24 -1.92 -0.86
CA PRO A 38 7.91 -1.12 0.33
C PRO A 38 8.73 0.17 0.48
N GLU A 39 10.01 0.11 0.13
CA GLU A 39 10.95 1.22 0.15
C GLU A 39 10.49 2.39 -0.72
N SER A 40 9.76 2.13 -1.80
CA SER A 40 9.21 3.17 -2.67
C SER A 40 8.20 4.09 -1.96
N LEU A 41 7.64 3.65 -0.82
CA LEU A 41 6.73 4.42 0.03
C LEU A 41 7.45 5.31 1.05
N ILE A 42 8.78 5.26 1.12
CA ILE A 42 9.57 6.28 1.80
C ILE A 42 9.55 7.52 0.91
N LEU A 43 8.71 8.49 1.26
CA LEU A 43 8.52 9.66 0.43
C LEU A 43 9.75 10.57 0.50
N ASP A 44 10.34 10.73 1.68
CA ASP A 44 11.53 11.55 1.92
C ASP A 44 12.72 10.71 2.41
N TRP A 45 13.59 10.32 1.48
CA TRP A 45 14.81 9.57 1.79
C TRP A 45 15.87 10.40 2.53
N ILE A 46 15.79 11.73 2.47
CA ILE A 46 16.72 12.61 3.20
C ILE A 46 16.46 12.47 4.69
N LYS A 47 15.19 12.49 5.10
CA LYS A 47 14.79 12.29 6.51
C LYS A 47 15.23 10.95 7.05
N GLN A 48 15.03 9.88 6.28
CA GLN A 48 15.48 8.56 6.71
C GLN A 48 16.99 8.48 6.83
N ARG A 49 17.74 8.98 5.84
CA ARG A 49 19.21 9.05 5.89
C ARG A 49 19.68 9.78 7.15
N ASP A 50 19.11 10.96 7.41
CA ASP A 50 19.55 11.81 8.51
C ASP A 50 19.28 11.16 9.87
N GLU A 51 18.17 10.43 10.03
CA GLU A 51 17.89 9.62 11.23
C GLU A 51 18.91 8.49 11.41
N PHE A 52 19.25 7.77 10.34
CA PHE A 52 20.27 6.71 10.39
C PHE A 52 21.66 7.26 10.75
N ILE A 53 22.07 8.38 10.15
CA ILE A 53 23.35 9.04 10.44
C ILE A 53 23.38 9.55 11.88
N ALA A 54 22.28 10.17 12.35
CA ALA A 54 22.17 10.66 13.73
C ALA A 54 22.26 9.52 14.76
N ALA A 55 21.78 8.32 14.40
CA ALA A 55 21.92 7.10 15.20
C ALA A 55 23.31 6.44 15.10
N GLY A 56 24.24 7.00 14.33
CA GLY A 56 25.63 6.53 14.20
C GLY A 56 25.85 5.46 13.13
N TYR A 57 24.86 5.21 12.28
CA TYR A 57 24.96 4.24 11.18
C TYR A 57 25.44 4.91 9.88
N GLN A 58 26.03 4.11 9.00
CA GLN A 58 26.28 4.52 7.62
C GLN A 58 24.98 4.37 6.82
N PHE A 59 24.76 5.27 5.86
CA PHE A 59 23.64 5.20 4.95
C PHE A 59 24.15 5.18 3.50
N PRO A 60 23.57 4.36 2.60
CA PRO A 60 24.02 4.33 1.20
C PRO A 60 23.85 5.70 0.52
N ASP A 61 24.58 5.92 -0.59
CA ASP A 61 24.43 7.15 -1.37
C ASP A 61 22.99 7.28 -1.88
N LEU A 62 22.35 8.42 -1.61
CA LEU A 62 20.98 8.70 -2.04
C LEU A 62 20.80 8.61 -3.55
N ASN A 63 21.83 8.91 -4.35
CA ASN A 63 21.76 8.77 -5.80
C ASN A 63 21.65 7.31 -6.23
N VAL A 64 22.25 6.39 -5.46
CA VAL A 64 22.17 4.95 -5.71
C VAL A 64 20.79 4.42 -5.35
N ILE A 65 20.25 4.83 -4.20
CA ILE A 65 18.90 4.42 -3.75
C ILE A 65 17.83 5.01 -4.67
N ALA A 66 17.90 6.31 -4.95
CA ALA A 66 16.90 7.01 -5.74
C ALA A 66 16.86 6.54 -7.20
N ALA A 67 17.92 5.90 -7.72
CA ALA A 67 17.91 5.32 -9.06
C ALA A 67 16.75 4.32 -9.28
N GLN A 68 16.31 3.64 -8.22
CA GLN A 68 15.17 2.70 -8.23
C GLN A 68 13.80 3.41 -8.31
N ARG A 69 13.78 4.73 -8.19
CA ARG A 69 12.59 5.58 -8.31
C ARG A 69 12.83 6.72 -9.30
N GLY A 70 13.51 6.45 -10.40
CA GLY A 70 13.79 7.44 -11.45
C GLY A 70 14.64 8.63 -11.01
N GLY A 71 15.42 8.49 -9.95
CA GLY A 71 16.23 9.55 -9.34
C GLY A 71 15.47 10.42 -8.32
N ILE A 72 14.23 10.07 -7.97
CA ILE A 72 13.38 10.87 -7.07
C ILE A 72 13.75 10.61 -5.61
N VAL A 73 14.58 11.48 -5.04
CA VAL A 73 14.97 11.45 -3.61
C VAL A 73 13.83 11.84 -2.68
N VAL A 74 13.04 12.85 -3.07
CA VAL A 74 11.84 13.30 -2.33
C VAL A 74 10.65 13.18 -3.27
N LEU A 75 9.65 12.38 -2.89
CA LEU A 75 8.41 12.16 -3.61
C LEU A 75 7.31 13.00 -2.99
N ASP A 76 6.84 13.96 -3.76
CA ASP A 76 5.88 14.99 -3.39
C ASP A 76 4.96 15.32 -4.57
N GLN A 77 4.16 16.37 -4.43
CA GLN A 77 3.21 16.81 -5.46
C GLN A 77 3.86 17.20 -6.80
N ASP A 78 5.16 17.54 -6.79
CA ASP A 78 5.88 18.05 -7.96
C ASP A 78 6.59 16.91 -8.72
N THR A 79 6.87 15.79 -8.04
CA THR A 79 7.60 14.63 -8.56
C THR A 79 6.73 13.40 -8.81
N VAL A 80 5.49 13.39 -8.32
CA VAL A 80 4.56 12.26 -8.45
C VAL A 80 4.27 11.84 -9.90
N ASP A 81 4.22 12.77 -10.85
CA ASP A 81 4.01 12.41 -12.27
C ASP A 81 5.18 11.58 -12.83
N ASP A 82 6.41 11.84 -12.38
CA ASP A 82 7.59 11.06 -12.77
C ASP A 82 7.60 9.71 -12.04
N PHE A 83 7.24 9.70 -10.75
CA PHE A 83 7.11 8.49 -9.96
C PHE A 83 6.09 7.51 -10.56
N LEU A 84 4.91 7.98 -10.93
CA LEU A 84 3.87 7.14 -11.54
C LEU A 84 4.26 6.59 -12.92
N ARG A 85 5.30 7.15 -13.55
CA ARG A 85 5.86 6.67 -14.82
C ARG A 85 7.09 5.77 -14.62
N ALA A 86 7.60 5.65 -13.40
CA ALA A 86 8.75 4.83 -13.09
C ALA A 86 8.45 3.35 -13.41
N PRO A 87 9.38 2.62 -14.05
CA PRO A 87 9.16 1.24 -14.45
C PRO A 87 8.92 0.27 -13.28
N GLU A 88 9.36 0.63 -12.08
CA GLU A 88 9.19 -0.11 -10.82
C GLU A 88 7.80 0.08 -10.19
N VAL A 89 7.04 1.06 -10.66
CA VAL A 89 5.68 1.35 -10.17
C VAL A 89 4.66 0.75 -11.12
N HIS A 90 3.89 -0.21 -10.63
CA HIS A 90 2.91 -0.92 -11.43
C HIS A 90 1.48 -0.55 -11.03
N GLU A 91 0.74 0.09 -11.92
CA GLU A 91 -0.67 0.39 -11.68
C GLU A 91 -1.52 -0.89 -11.76
N LEU A 92 -2.29 -1.16 -10.70
CA LEU A 92 -3.24 -2.26 -10.61
C LEU A 92 -4.63 -1.77 -10.99
N SER A 93 -5.39 -2.59 -11.71
CA SER A 93 -6.81 -2.31 -11.92
C SER A 93 -7.63 -2.77 -10.71
N LEU A 94 -8.68 -2.02 -10.41
CA LEU A 94 -9.61 -2.37 -9.34
C LEU A 94 -10.29 -3.73 -9.59
N ASP A 95 -10.59 -4.04 -10.86
CA ASP A 95 -11.19 -5.32 -11.26
C ASP A 95 -10.24 -6.50 -11.03
N PHE A 96 -8.94 -6.32 -11.24
CA PHE A 96 -7.94 -7.35 -10.95
C PHE A 96 -7.90 -7.66 -9.46
N LEU A 97 -7.80 -6.63 -8.60
CA LEU A 97 -7.80 -6.79 -7.14
C LEU A 97 -9.10 -7.44 -6.65
N ARG A 98 -10.25 -7.01 -7.17
CA ARG A 98 -11.55 -7.58 -6.83
C ARG A 98 -11.64 -9.06 -7.20
N LYS A 99 -11.23 -9.43 -8.41
CA LYS A 99 -11.21 -10.83 -8.86
C LYS A 99 -10.29 -11.67 -7.97
N ALA A 100 -9.08 -11.19 -7.68
CA ALA A 100 -8.11 -11.88 -6.84
C ALA A 100 -8.64 -12.13 -5.42
N LEU A 101 -9.36 -11.15 -4.85
CA LEU A 101 -10.03 -11.31 -3.56
C LEU A 101 -11.14 -12.37 -3.63
N LEU A 102 -12.06 -12.25 -4.60
CA LEU A 102 -13.20 -13.16 -4.72
C LEU A 102 -12.79 -14.63 -4.91
N GLU A 103 -11.72 -14.89 -5.67
CA GLU A 103 -11.15 -16.23 -5.86
C GLU A 103 -10.69 -16.87 -4.54
N ARG A 104 -10.26 -16.07 -3.56
CA ARG A 104 -9.72 -16.53 -2.26
C ARG A 104 -10.72 -16.39 -1.12
N PHE A 105 -11.74 -15.56 -1.30
CA PHE A 105 -12.66 -15.14 -0.25
C PHE A 105 -13.39 -16.32 0.39
N GLN A 106 -13.80 -17.33 -0.39
CA GLN A 106 -14.53 -18.49 0.15
C GLN A 106 -13.65 -19.36 1.06
N SER A 107 -12.35 -19.46 0.78
CA SER A 107 -11.40 -20.25 1.57
C SER A 107 -10.71 -19.46 2.69
N ALA A 108 -10.75 -18.13 2.64
CA ALA A 108 -10.13 -17.27 3.65
C ALA A 108 -10.89 -17.37 4.99
N HIS A 109 -10.16 -17.71 6.04
CA HIS A 109 -10.65 -17.76 7.42
C HIS A 109 -10.56 -16.42 8.13
N SER A 110 -9.72 -15.50 7.65
CA SER A 110 -9.56 -14.16 8.20
C SER A 110 -8.96 -13.21 7.18
N TRP A 111 -8.91 -11.92 7.54
CA TRP A 111 -8.20 -10.91 6.74
C TRP A 111 -6.73 -11.27 6.53
N TRP A 112 -6.09 -11.93 7.50
CA TRP A 112 -4.69 -12.34 7.42
C TRP A 112 -4.39 -13.24 6.22
N ASP A 113 -5.35 -14.06 5.78
CA ASP A 113 -5.17 -14.98 4.65
C ASP A 113 -5.10 -14.26 3.30
N VAL A 114 -5.52 -13.00 3.25
CA VAL A 114 -5.57 -12.18 2.03
C VAL A 114 -4.97 -10.78 2.23
N ALA A 115 -4.26 -10.55 3.34
CA ALA A 115 -3.74 -9.24 3.73
C ALA A 115 -2.83 -8.61 2.66
N PHE A 116 -2.11 -9.42 1.90
CA PHE A 116 -1.24 -8.99 0.80
C PHE A 116 -1.97 -8.28 -0.35
N LEU A 117 -3.30 -8.45 -0.48
CA LEU A 117 -4.12 -7.72 -1.46
C LEU A 117 -4.49 -6.31 -0.99
N PHE A 118 -4.41 -6.06 0.32
CA PHE A 118 -4.87 -4.81 0.92
C PHE A 118 -3.75 -3.77 0.94
N PRO A 119 -4.10 -2.49 0.78
CA PRO A 119 -3.10 -1.44 0.71
C PRO A 119 -2.47 -1.23 2.08
N ILE A 120 -1.16 -1.04 2.10
CA ILE A 120 -0.43 -0.72 3.33
C ILE A 120 -0.23 0.78 3.53
N ALA A 121 -0.51 1.57 2.49
CA ALA A 121 -0.40 3.02 2.52
C ALA A 121 -1.47 3.67 1.64
N PHE A 122 -1.92 4.85 2.07
CA PHE A 122 -2.69 5.80 1.29
C PHE A 122 -1.91 7.11 1.21
N VAL A 123 -1.46 7.48 0.01
CA VAL A 123 -0.70 8.73 -0.23
C VAL A 123 -1.58 9.72 -0.98
N ASP A 124 -1.97 10.80 -0.33
CA ASP A 124 -2.76 11.88 -0.92
C ASP A 124 -1.86 13.04 -1.33
N PHE A 125 -1.45 13.06 -2.61
CA PHE A 125 -0.65 14.15 -3.16
C PHE A 125 -1.44 15.46 -3.30
N ASP A 126 -2.77 15.39 -3.37
CA ASP A 126 -3.61 16.58 -3.46
C ASP A 126 -3.71 17.28 -2.10
N ARG A 127 -3.73 16.51 -1.01
CA ARG A 127 -3.82 17.01 0.36
C ARG A 127 -2.49 17.06 1.11
N LYS A 128 -1.40 16.57 0.51
CA LYS A 128 -0.08 16.44 1.14
C LYS A 128 -0.15 15.59 2.41
N SER A 129 -0.78 14.41 2.32
CA SER A 129 -0.89 13.50 3.45
C SER A 129 -0.50 12.07 3.12
N PHE A 130 -0.08 11.35 4.15
CA PHE A 130 0.25 9.94 4.11
C PHE A 130 -0.43 9.24 5.29
N ALA A 131 -1.14 8.16 5.00
CA ALA A 131 -1.59 7.22 6.02
C ALA A 131 -0.94 5.85 5.81
N GLY A 132 -0.29 5.35 6.85
CA GLY A 132 0.26 4.00 6.91
C GLY A 132 -0.66 3.04 7.65
N PHE A 133 -0.81 1.82 7.13
CA PHE A 133 -1.48 0.71 7.79
C PHE A 133 -0.79 -0.61 7.43
N TYR A 134 0.30 -0.91 8.12
CA TYR A 134 1.16 -2.07 7.87
C TYR A 134 1.43 -2.83 9.17
N GLN A 135 1.84 -4.10 9.03
CA GLN A 135 2.09 -5.00 10.16
C GLN A 135 3.53 -4.95 10.66
N ASN A 136 4.45 -4.66 9.74
CA ASN A 136 5.89 -4.62 9.98
C ASN A 136 6.53 -3.63 9.00
N GLY A 137 7.79 -3.28 9.28
CA GLY A 137 8.55 -2.33 8.48
C GLY A 137 8.80 -1.02 9.24
N PRO A 138 9.47 -0.07 8.57
CA PRO A 138 9.75 1.24 9.16
C PRO A 138 8.46 2.03 9.36
N CYS A 139 8.50 2.99 10.30
CA CYS A 139 7.46 3.99 10.50
C CYS A 139 7.32 4.93 9.28
N LEU A 140 6.73 4.46 8.19
CA LEU A 140 6.71 5.15 6.88
C LEU A 140 6.13 6.56 6.98
N GLU A 141 5.12 6.76 7.82
CA GLU A 141 4.48 8.05 8.08
C GLU A 141 5.41 9.12 8.66
N ARG A 142 6.59 8.74 9.15
CA ARG A 142 7.61 9.70 9.63
C ARG A 142 8.51 10.24 8.51
N TYR A 143 8.54 9.57 7.36
CA TYR A 143 9.40 9.91 6.22
C TYR A 143 8.58 10.55 5.09
N VAL A 144 7.74 11.52 5.43
CA VAL A 144 6.96 12.33 4.49
C VAL A 144 7.70 13.63 4.14
N PRO A 145 7.44 14.27 2.98
CA PRO A 145 8.09 15.53 2.61
C PRO A 145 7.77 16.66 3.60
N ASP A 146 8.52 17.76 3.53
CA ASP A 146 8.26 18.90 4.40
C ASP A 146 6.89 19.54 4.15
N GLY A 147 6.18 19.83 5.25
CA GLY A 147 4.83 20.37 5.21
C GLY A 147 3.73 19.36 4.85
N TRP A 148 4.05 18.07 4.86
CA TRP A 148 3.08 16.98 4.74
C TRP A 148 2.68 16.42 6.11
N ASP A 149 1.45 15.90 6.19
CA ASP A 149 0.93 15.21 7.37
C ASP A 149 1.10 13.69 7.22
N GLY A 150 1.73 13.05 8.20
CA GLY A 150 1.89 11.59 8.26
C GLY A 150 1.18 11.00 9.47
N GLU A 151 0.36 9.97 9.25
CA GLU A 151 -0.32 9.23 10.32
C GLU A 151 -0.28 7.71 10.14
N PHE A 152 -0.36 6.98 11.26
CA PHE A 152 -0.59 5.54 11.28
C PHE A 152 -2.04 5.27 11.67
N THR A 153 -2.87 4.87 10.69
CA THR A 153 -4.32 4.75 10.86
C THR A 153 -4.91 3.69 9.93
N ASP A 154 -5.99 3.04 10.35
CA ASP A 154 -6.76 2.09 9.52
C ASP A 154 -7.61 2.87 8.51
N PHE A 155 -6.96 3.49 7.53
CA PHE A 155 -7.62 4.31 6.51
C PHE A 155 -8.64 3.51 5.69
N ALA A 156 -8.46 2.19 5.55
CA ALA A 156 -9.37 1.33 4.80
C ALA A 156 -10.79 1.34 5.41
N ASN A 157 -10.87 1.32 6.74
CA ASN A 157 -12.14 1.33 7.49
C ASN A 157 -12.56 2.73 7.97
N THR A 158 -11.63 3.68 8.13
CA THR A 158 -11.92 4.95 8.82
C THR A 158 -12.06 6.16 7.89
N TYR A 159 -11.50 6.12 6.68
CA TYR A 159 -11.55 7.28 5.78
C TYR A 159 -12.96 7.50 5.22
N PRO A 160 -13.41 8.77 5.17
CA PRO A 160 -14.74 9.11 4.69
C PRO A 160 -14.81 9.06 3.15
N GLU A 161 -16.04 9.02 2.63
CA GLU A 161 -16.35 8.84 1.20
C GLU A 161 -15.69 9.91 0.31
N GLU A 162 -15.49 11.14 0.81
CA GLU A 162 -14.87 12.24 0.06
C GLU A 162 -13.34 12.10 -0.08
N VAL A 163 -12.73 11.24 0.75
CA VAL A 163 -11.29 10.99 0.76
C VAL A 163 -10.98 9.67 0.06
N PHE A 164 -11.65 8.60 0.46
CA PHE A 164 -11.49 7.28 -0.14
C PHE A 164 -12.86 6.68 -0.46
N PRO A 165 -13.40 6.96 -1.67
CA PRO A 165 -14.74 6.55 -2.07
C PRO A 165 -14.93 5.04 -2.02
N THR A 166 -16.13 4.61 -1.67
CA THR A 166 -16.57 3.21 -1.72
C THR A 166 -16.38 2.62 -3.12
N THR A 167 -16.55 3.43 -4.17
CA THR A 167 -16.32 3.01 -5.57
C THR A 167 -14.89 2.61 -5.87
N ASP A 168 -13.91 3.09 -5.08
CA ASP A 168 -12.49 2.79 -5.26
C ASP A 168 -12.00 1.66 -4.33
N LYS A 169 -12.87 1.11 -3.47
CA LYS A 169 -12.55 0.01 -2.54
C LYS A 169 -12.90 -1.34 -3.19
N PHE A 170 -11.88 -2.11 -3.59
CA PHE A 170 -12.11 -3.37 -4.32
C PHE A 170 -12.85 -4.45 -3.50
N TRP A 171 -12.80 -4.36 -2.18
CA TRP A 171 -13.49 -5.25 -1.25
C TRP A 171 -14.97 -4.90 -1.05
N ILE A 172 -15.46 -3.82 -1.66
CA ILE A 172 -16.89 -3.54 -1.72
C ILE A 172 -17.45 -4.15 -3.00
N VAL A 173 -18.28 -5.19 -2.84
CA VAL A 173 -18.84 -5.97 -3.95
C VAL A 173 -20.34 -6.09 -3.76
N ASP A 174 -21.12 -5.60 -4.73
CA ASP A 174 -22.59 -5.64 -4.71
C ASP A 174 -23.20 -5.09 -3.39
N GLY A 175 -22.57 -4.05 -2.81
CA GLY A 175 -22.99 -3.44 -1.55
C GLY A 175 -22.56 -4.20 -0.29
N GLN A 176 -21.83 -5.30 -0.43
CA GLN A 176 -21.25 -6.06 0.68
C GLN A 176 -19.81 -5.60 0.96
N ASP A 177 -19.46 -5.56 2.25
CA ASP A 177 -18.13 -5.25 2.72
C ASP A 177 -17.39 -6.54 3.09
N LEU A 178 -16.58 -7.03 2.15
CA LEU A 178 -15.83 -8.27 2.30
C LEU A 178 -14.69 -8.15 3.32
N LEU A 179 -14.11 -6.94 3.50
CA LEU A 179 -13.08 -6.69 4.51
C LEU A 179 -13.66 -6.84 5.91
N ARG A 180 -14.84 -6.26 6.15
CA ARG A 180 -15.56 -6.42 7.42
C ARG A 180 -15.86 -7.87 7.72
N GLU A 181 -16.34 -8.63 6.74
CA GLU A 181 -16.63 -10.06 6.91
C GLU A 181 -15.37 -10.86 7.25
N LEU A 182 -14.25 -10.62 6.56
CA LEU A 182 -12.97 -11.27 6.85
C LEU A 182 -12.48 -10.97 8.28
N ASN A 183 -12.66 -9.74 8.75
CA ASN A 183 -12.34 -9.36 10.12
C ASN A 183 -13.23 -10.08 11.15
N GLU A 184 -14.52 -10.27 10.85
CA GLU A 184 -15.46 -11.00 11.70
C GLU A 184 -15.13 -12.51 11.76
N ARG A 185 -14.77 -13.11 10.62
CA ARG A 185 -14.33 -14.52 10.56
C ARG A 185 -13.09 -14.74 11.44
N GLY A 186 -12.09 -13.86 11.35
CA GLY A 186 -10.88 -13.93 12.16
C GLY A 186 -11.15 -13.91 13.67
N ARG A 187 -12.00 -12.98 14.13
CA ARG A 187 -12.40 -12.91 15.56
C ARG A 187 -13.10 -14.19 16.03
N THR A 188 -13.89 -14.83 15.18
CA THR A 188 -14.62 -16.06 15.53
C THR A 188 -13.67 -17.25 15.71
N VAL A 189 -12.61 -17.33 14.89
CA VAL A 189 -11.56 -18.36 15.01
C VAL A 189 -10.81 -18.22 16.32
N ASP A 190 -10.42 -17.00 16.71
CA ASP A 190 -9.69 -16.74 17.96
C ASP A 190 -10.52 -17.11 19.19
N VAL A 191 -11.81 -16.75 19.21
CA VAL A 191 -12.74 -17.12 20.30
C VAL A 191 -12.91 -18.63 20.44
N THR A 192 -12.87 -19.37 19.32
CA THR A 192 -13.02 -20.83 19.33
C THR A 192 -11.76 -21.52 19.84
N ARG A 193 -10.56 -21.01 19.51
CA ARG A 193 -9.28 -21.50 20.03
C ARG A 193 -9.17 -21.35 21.55
N ILE A 194 -9.54 -20.18 22.08
CA ILE A 194 -9.51 -19.89 23.53
C ILE A 194 -10.45 -20.81 24.34
N LYS A 195 -11.50 -21.37 23.74
CA LYS A 195 -12.45 -22.26 24.43
C LYS A 195 -12.02 -23.73 24.47
N VAL A 196 -11.00 -24.11 23.72
CA VAL A 196 -10.54 -25.51 23.58
C VAL A 196 -9.27 -25.78 24.41
N ASP A 197 -8.61 -24.72 24.89
CA ASP A 197 -7.50 -24.76 25.86
C ASP A 197 -8.00 -24.60 27.31
#